data_AF-A0A9E4KKG4-F1
#
_entry.id   AF-A0A9E4KKG4-F1
#
_cell.length_a   1.000
_cell.length_b   1.000
_cell.length_c   1.000
_cell.angle_alpha   90.00
_cell.angle_beta   90.00
_cell.angle_gamma   90.00
#
_symmetry.space_group_name_H-M   'P 1'
#
loop_
_entity.id
_entity.type
_entity.pdbx_description
1 polymer ?
#
loop_
_entity_poly.entity_id
_entity_poly.type
_entity_poly.pdbx_seq_one_letter_code
_entity_poly.pdbx_strand_id
1 'polypeptide(L)' 'MHCDFCGKHVREVRTVIAGAGTNICDQCVELCVTIITEGTQADSR' A
#
# COMPACT_ATOMS: atom_id res chain seq x y z
N MET A 1 11.66 -10.59 4.56
CA MET A 1 11.22 -9.60 3.54
C MET A 1 9.90 -9.05 4.03
N HIS A 2 9.77 -7.72 4.13
CA HIS A 2 8.63 -7.06 4.78
C HIS A 2 8.10 -5.95 3.88
N CYS A 3 6.84 -5.55 4.09
CA CYS A 3 6.29 -4.33 3.52
C CYS A 3 6.86 -3.11 4.24
N ASP A 4 7.41 -2.15 3.51
CA ASP A 4 8.00 -0.93 4.09
C ASP A 4 6.95 0.00 4.72
N PHE A 5 5.67 -0.15 4.34
CA PHE A 5 4.58 0.70 4.80
C PHE A 5 3.94 0.19 6.09
N CYS A 6 3.72 -1.11 6.22
CA CYS A 6 3.04 -1.70 7.39
C CYS A 6 3.92 -2.62 8.23
N GLY A 7 5.15 -2.91 7.81
CA GLY A 7 6.10 -3.78 8.51
C GLY A 7 5.78 -5.28 8.47
N LYS A 8 4.64 -5.70 7.90
CA LYS A 8 4.23 -7.11 7.84
C LYS A 8 5.19 -7.96 7.02
N HIS A 9 5.43 -9.19 7.46
CA HIS A 9 6.26 -10.14 6.72
C HIS A 9 5.51 -10.66 5.49
N VAL A 10 6.23 -11.04 4.43
CA VAL A 10 5.65 -11.66 3.20
C VAL A 10 4.77 -12.90 3.45
N ARG A 11 4.80 -13.49 4.65
CA ARG A 11 3.96 -14.64 5.03
C ARG A 11 2.59 -14.23 5.57
N GLU A 12 2.44 -12.97 5.96
CA GLU A 12 1.24 -12.40 6.58
C GLU A 12 0.37 -11.64 5.57
N VAL A 13 0.83 -11.55 4.32
CA VAL A 13 0.18 -10.79 3.23
C VAL A 13 0.09 -11.67 1.99
N ARG A 14 -0.88 -11.41 1.12
CA ARG A 14 -1.13 -12.24 -0.05
C ARG A 14 -0.08 -12.01 -1.12
N THR A 15 0.33 -10.75 -1.31
CA THR A 15 1.30 -10.35 -2.33
C THR A 15 2.19 -9.23 -1.81
N VAL A 16 3.48 -9.29 -2.16
CA VAL A 16 4.41 -8.16 -2.00
C VAL A 16 4.98 -7.81 -3.36
N ILE A 17 4.88 -6.53 -3.72
CA ILE A 17 5.43 -5.94 -4.94
C ILE A 17 6.77 -5.32 -4.56
N ALA A 18 7.86 -5.84 -5.13
CA ALA A 18 9.22 -5.36 -4.90
C ALA A 18 9.67 -4.48 -6.07
N GLY A 19 10.05 -3.24 -5.79
CA GLY A 19 10.69 -2.31 -6.73
C GLY A 19 12.18 -2.12 -6.43
N ALA A 20 12.80 -1.12 -7.06
CA ALA A 20 14.19 -0.73 -6.80
C ALA A 20 14.34 -0.11 -5.39
N GLY A 21 14.47 -0.95 -4.38
CA GLY A 21 14.72 -0.54 -2.99
C GLY A 21 13.48 -0.34 -2.12
N THR A 22 12.27 -0.64 -2.62
CA THR A 22 11.06 -0.59 -1.80
C THR A 22 10.15 -1.79 -2.03
N ASN A 23 9.41 -2.17 -0.99
CA ASN A 23 8.47 -3.28 -0.98
C ASN A 23 7.12 -2.81 -0.43
N ILE A 24 6.05 -3.04 -1.17
CA ILE A 24 4.68 -2.71 -0.74
C ILE A 24 3.79 -3.95 -0.87
N CYS A 25 2.94 -4.20 0.14
CA CYS A 25 1.96 -5.30 0.09
C CYS A 25 0.63 -4.88 -0.53
N ASP A 26 -0.17 -5.85 -0.94
CA ASP A 26 -1.51 -5.69 -1.51
C ASP A 26 -2.43 -4.83 -0.65
N GLN A 27 -2.45 -5.05 0.68
CA GLN A 27 -3.28 -4.28 1.61
C GLN A 27 -2.90 -2.80 1.67
N CYS A 28 -1.59 -2.50 1.62
CA CYS A 28 -1.11 -1.11 1.60
C CYS A 28 -1.45 -0.43 0.29
N VAL A 29 -1.38 -1.15 -0.84
CA VAL A 29 -1.81 -0.62 -2.15
C VAL A 29 -3.30 -0.26 -2.10
N GLU A 30 -4.14 -1.17 -1.62
CA GLU A 30 -5.59 -0.93 -1.50
C GLU A 30 -5.89 0.29 -0.61
N LEU A 31 -5.24 0.38 0.54
CA LEU A 31 -5.37 1.54 1.44
C LEU A 31 -4.94 2.85 0.76
N CYS A 32 -3.80 2.86 0.07
CA CYS A 32 -3.34 4.04 -0.67
C CYS A 32 -4.34 4.44 -1.76
N VAL A 33 -4.87 3.47 -2.51
CA VAL A 33 -5.87 3.72 -3.56
C VAL A 33 -7.14 4.32 -2.97
N THR A 34 -7.63 3.79 -1.84
CA THR A 34 -8.80 4.35 -1.14
C THR A 34 -8.55 5.80 -0.72
N ILE A 35 -7.43 6.09 -0.07
CA ILE A 35 -7.08 7.45 0.38
C ILE A 35 -7.00 8.42 -0.81
N ILE A 36 -6.38 8.02 -1.92
CA ILE A 36 -6.28 8.86 -3.13
C ILE A 36 -7.68 9.08 -3.74
N THR A 37 -8.49 8.04 -3.82
CA THR A 37 -9.83 8.12 -4.42
C THR A 37 -10.80 8.95 -3.56
N GLU A 38 -10.70 8.88 -2.25
CA GLU A 38 -11.50 9.69 -1.33
C GLU A 38 -10.98 11.14 -1.25
N GLY A 39 -9.66 11.31 -1.18
CA GLY A 39 -9.00 12.62 -1.11
C GLY A 39 -9.24 13.48 -2.35
N THR A 40 -9.26 12.87 -3.54
CA THR A 40 -9.58 13.57 -4.81
C THR A 40 -11.02 14.08 -4.88
N GLN A 41 -11.96 13.46 -4.16
CA GLN A 41 -13.35 13.96 -4.07
C GLN A 41 -13.50 15.09 -3.04
N ALA A 42 -12.69 15.06 -1.98
CA ALA A 42 -12.73 16.06 -0.91
C ALA A 42 -12.03 17.38 -1.28
N ASP A 43 -11.00 17.35 -2.14
CA ASP A 43 -10.23 18.53 -2.56
C ASP A 43 -10.93 19.38 -3.64
N SER A 44 -12.13 18.96 -4.05
CA SER A 44 -13.00 19.69 -4.99
C SER A 44 -14.17 20.43 -4.31
N ARG A 45 -14.11 20.66 -3.00
CA ARG A 45 -15.12 21.42 -2.25
C ARG A 45 -14.58 22.71 -1.63
#